data_AF-A0A350AIX4-F1
#
_entry.id   AF-A0A350AIX4-F1
#
_cell.length_a   1.000
_cell.length_b   1.000
_cell.length_c   1.000
_cell.angle_alpha   90.00
_cell.angle_beta   90.00
_cell.angle_gamma   90.00
#
_symmetry.space_group_name_H-M   'P 1'
#
loop_
_entity.id
_entity.type
_entity.pdbx_description
1 polymer ?
#
loop_
_entity_poly.entity_id
_entity_poly.type
_entity_poly.pdbx_seq_one_letter_code
_entity_poly.pdbx_strand_id
1 'polypeptide(L)' 'IRLSVREKRIDLLVDADEIARRLAGHRPPLPPARGYRGLYARSVTQAPEGCDFAFLHHESTARWEDEQ' A
#
# COMPACT_ATOMS: atom_id res chain seq x y z
N ILE A 1 -8.35 4.00 18.71
CA ILE A 1 -8.71 4.05 17.26
C ILE A 1 -10.16 4.51 17.18
N ARG A 2 -10.51 5.39 16.24
CA ARG A 2 -11.89 5.80 15.92
C ARG A 2 -12.21 5.38 14.49
N LEU A 3 -13.39 4.83 14.27
CA LEU A 3 -13.87 4.36 12.97
C LEU A 3 -15.21 5.03 12.65
N SER A 4 -15.33 5.60 11.46
CA SER A 4 -16.59 6.18 10.95
C SER A 4 -16.86 5.68 9.53
N VAL A 5 -17.94 4.91 9.37
CA VAL A 5 -18.36 4.42 8.05
C VAL A 5 -18.98 5.56 7.22
N ARG A 6 -19.81 6.40 7.84
CA ARG A 6 -20.47 7.54 7.17
C ARG A 6 -19.43 8.48 6.56
N GLU A 7 -18.35 8.76 7.27
CA GLU A 7 -17.29 9.67 6.84
C GLU A 7 -16.17 8.96 6.07
N LYS A 8 -16.19 7.63 5.97
CA LYS A 8 -15.11 6.80 5.38
C LYS A 8 -13.74 7.06 6.04
N ARG A 9 -13.72 7.16 7.38
CA ARG A 9 -12.52 7.51 8.16
C ARG A 9 -12.10 6.43 9.15
N ILE A 10 -10.79 6.26 9.27
CA ILE A 10 -10.14 5.52 10.35
C ILE A 10 -9.09 6.46 10.96
N ASP A 11 -9.26 6.83 12.22
CA ASP A 11 -8.33 7.73 12.92
C ASP A 11 -7.57 6.98 14.02
N LEU A 12 -6.25 7.17 14.03
CA LEU A 12 -5.41 6.80 15.15
C LEU A 12 -5.42 7.95 16.16
N LEU A 13 -6.04 7.74 17.33
CA LEU A 13 -6.20 8.75 18.38
C LEU A 13 -4.91 8.89 19.20
N VAL A 14 -3.86 9.35 18.55
CA VAL A 14 -2.52 9.54 19.11
C VAL A 14 -1.98 10.84 18.54
N ASP A 15 -1.29 11.63 19.36
CA ASP A 15 -0.69 12.89 18.92
C ASP A 15 0.39 12.67 17.86
N ALA A 16 0.57 13.66 16.97
CA ALA A 16 1.51 13.58 15.87
C ALA A 16 2.96 13.34 16.33
N ASP A 17 3.36 13.97 17.44
CA ASP A 17 4.71 13.82 18.02
C ASP A 17 4.99 12.38 18.46
N GLU A 18 3.98 11.70 19.02
CA GLU A 18 4.09 10.31 19.44
C GLU A 18 4.17 9.36 18.24
N ILE A 19 3.42 9.65 17.17
CA ILE A 19 3.53 8.90 15.90
C ILE A 19 4.95 9.04 15.32
N ALA A 20 5.46 10.28 15.25
CA ALA A 20 6.80 10.55 14.74
C ALA A 20 7.88 9.80 15.55
N ARG A 21 7.78 9.85 16.89
CA ARG A 21 8.69 9.13 17.80
C ARG A 21 8.69 7.62 17.57
N ARG A 22 7.52 7.01 17.37
CA ARG A 22 7.42 5.56 17.09
C ARG A 22 7.96 5.20 15.72
N LEU A 23 7.66 6.00 14.71
CA LEU A 23 8.15 5.78 13.35
C LEU A 23 9.68 5.92 13.26
N ALA A 24 10.28 6.82 14.03
CA ALA A 24 11.74 6.97 14.09
C ALA A 24 12.48 5.69 14.54
N GLY A 25 11.83 4.86 15.37
CA GLY A 25 12.38 3.58 15.84
C GLY A 25 11.92 2.36 15.03
N HIS A 26 11.01 2.53 14.06
CA HIS A 26 10.42 1.41 13.35
C HIS A 26 11.42 0.77 12.38
N ARG A 27 11.57 -0.55 12.47
CA ARG A 27 12.36 -1.34 11.53
C ARG A 27 11.44 -2.34 10.82
N PRO A 28 11.31 -2.26 9.48
CA PRO A 28 10.52 -3.25 8.76
C PRO A 28 11.19 -4.63 8.83
N PRO A 29 10.41 -5.73 8.73
CA PRO A 29 10.96 -7.06 8.66
C PRO A 29 11.81 -7.25 7.40
N LEU A 30 12.87 -8.06 7.50
CA LEU A 30 13.72 -8.37 6.36
C LEU A 30 12.94 -9.22 5.33
N PRO A 31 12.95 -8.86 4.04
CA PRO A 31 12.29 -9.66 3.02
C PRO A 31 13.06 -10.98 2.77
N PRO A 32 12.38 -12.03 2.28
CA PRO A 32 13.04 -13.27 1.89
C PRO A 32 14.10 -13.02 0.80
N ALA A 33 15.29 -13.59 0.97
CA ALA A 33 16.42 -13.32 0.09
C ALA A 33 16.17 -13.77 -1.37
N ARG A 34 15.47 -14.89 -1.59
CA ARG A 34 15.30 -15.51 -2.92
C ARG A 34 14.01 -16.32 -3.06
N GLY A 35 13.81 -16.90 -4.25
CA GLY A 35 12.64 -17.72 -4.60
C GLY A 35 11.38 -16.89 -4.82
N TYR A 36 10.24 -17.56 -4.99
CA TYR A 36 8.95 -16.91 -5.25
C TYR A 36 8.57 -15.88 -4.17
N ARG A 37 8.81 -16.18 -2.88
CA ARG A 37 8.54 -15.21 -1.80
C ARG A 37 9.41 -13.96 -1.88
N GLY A 38 10.67 -14.09 -2.33
CA GLY A 38 11.56 -12.95 -2.55
C GLY A 38 11.14 -12.13 -3.78
N LEU A 39 10.72 -12.79 -4.86
CA LEU A 39 10.10 -12.12 -6.01
C LEU A 39 8.88 -11.32 -5.54
N TYR A 40 7.91 -11.99 -4.90
CA TYR A 40 6.66 -11.40 -4.42
C TYR A 40 6.88 -10.17 -3.53
N ALA A 41 7.73 -10.29 -2.50
CA ALA A 41 8.00 -9.19 -1.58
C ALA A 41 8.61 -7.95 -2.26
N ARG A 42 9.30 -8.11 -3.40
CA ARG A 42 9.93 -7.00 -4.12
C ARG A 42 9.04 -6.42 -5.21
N SER A 43 8.10 -7.18 -5.75
CA SER A 43 7.38 -6.80 -6.97
C SER A 43 5.88 -6.60 -6.80
N VAL A 44 5.27 -7.01 -5.69
CA VAL A 44 3.82 -6.85 -5.49
C VAL A 44 3.46 -5.40 -5.19
N THR A 45 2.41 -4.88 -5.84
CA THR A 45 1.82 -3.57 -5.60
C THR A 45 0.96 -3.57 -4.33
N GLN A 46 0.64 -2.39 -3.80
CA GLN A 46 -0.18 -2.32 -2.59
C GLN A 46 -1.66 -2.58 -2.91
N ALA A 47 -2.48 -2.86 -1.88
CA ALA A 47 -3.90 -3.17 -2.08
C ALA A 47 -4.71 -2.11 -2.85
N PRO A 48 -4.49 -0.79 -2.66
CA PRO A 48 -5.14 0.23 -3.49
C PRO A 48 -4.78 0.15 -4.99
N GLU A 49 -3.66 -0.51 -5.32
CA GLU A 49 -3.12 -0.67 -6.68
C GLU A 49 -3.44 -2.06 -7.27
N GLY A 50 -4.15 -2.92 -6.54
CA GLY A 50 -4.65 -4.20 -7.04
C GLY A 50 -3.88 -5.46 -6.63
N CYS A 51 -2.82 -5.36 -5.81
CA CYS A 51 -2.03 -6.51 -5.34
C CYS A 51 -1.42 -7.39 -6.46
N ASP A 52 -1.08 -6.82 -7.61
CA ASP A 52 -0.45 -7.52 -8.73
C ASP A 52 1.07 -7.30 -8.74
N PHE A 53 1.81 -7.95 -9.63
CA PHE A 53 3.20 -7.64 -9.85
C PHE A 53 3.36 -6.38 -10.70
N ALA A 54 4.13 -5.41 -10.21
CA ALA A 54 4.36 -4.14 -10.90
C ALA A 54 4.91 -4.31 -12.33
N PHE A 55 5.68 -5.36 -12.60
CA PHE A 55 6.23 -5.66 -13.93
C PHE A 55 5.21 -6.31 -14.90
N LEU A 56 4.02 -6.66 -14.42
CA LEU A 56 2.91 -7.15 -15.24
C LEU A 56 1.91 -6.03 -15.59
N HIS A 57 2.05 -4.84 -14.99
CA HIS A 57 1.23 -3.69 -15.35
C HIS A 57 1.57 -3.27 -16.78
N HIS A 58 0.61 -3.43 -17.70
CA HIS A 58 0.69 -2.92 -19.06
C HIS A 58 0.24 -1.45 -19.08
N GLU A 59 0.83 -0.60 -19.93
CA GLU A 59 0.21 0.70 -20.26
C GLU A 59 -1.15 0.43 -20.91
N SER A 60 -2.24 0.61 -20.17
CA SER A 60 -3.59 0.41 -20.72
C SER A 60 -3.75 1.23 -22.01
N THR A 61 -3.71 0.56 -23.18
CA THR A 61 -4.12 1.15 -24.46
C THR A 61 -5.63 1.29 -24.55
N ALA A 62 -6.38 0.86 -23.53
CA ALA A 62 -7.79 1.20 -23.38
C ALA A 62 -7.89 2.65 -22.90
N ARG A 63 -7.76 3.57 -23.86
CA ARG A 63 -8.51 4.82 -23.83
C ARG A 63 -9.97 4.40 -23.88
N TRP A 64 -10.65 4.41 -22.76
CA TRP A 64 -12.09 4.60 -22.79
C TRP A 64 -12.26 6.03 -23.30
N GLU A 65 -12.49 6.17 -24.61
CA GLU A 65 -12.99 7.44 -25.13
C GLU A 65 -14.32 7.67 -24.43
N ASP A 66 -14.37 8.72 -23.61
CA ASP A 66 -15.58 9.22 -23.01
C ASP A 66 -16.61 9.47 -24.12
N GLU A 67 -17.59 8.58 -24.24
CA GLU A 67 -18.86 8.86 -24.92
C GLU A 67 -19.90 9.23 -23.87
N GLN A 68 -20.02 10.56 -23.68
CA GLN A 68 -21.18 11.36 -23.23
C GLN A 68 -21.77 11.11 -21.83
#